data_AF-A0A2H9QD78-F1
#
_entry.id   AF-A0A2H9QD78-F1
#
_cell.length_a   1.000
_cell.length_b   1.000
_cell.length_c   1.000
_cell.angle_alpha   90.00
_cell.angle_beta   90.00
_cell.angle_gamma   90.00
#
_symmetry.space_group_name_H-M   'P 1'
#
loop_
_entity.id
_entity.type
_entity.pdbx_description
1 polymer ?
#
loop_
_entity_poly.entity_id
_entity_poly.type
_entity_poly.pdbx_seq_one_letter_code
_entity_poly.pdbx_strand_id
1 'polypeptide(L)' 'SDLQEKLKTERGVIVQVSELDLLAEEAPGAYKDVDSVVRSVQIAGLTDAVVKLKPVGVVKG' A
#
# COMPACT_ATOMS: atom_id res chain seq x y z
N SER A 1 -11.96 -2.83 -11.88
CA SER A 1 -11.81 -4.12 -11.17
C SER A 1 -12.30 -3.97 -9.74
N ASP A 2 -12.78 -5.03 -9.09
CA ASP A 2 -13.28 -5.01 -7.70
C ASP A 2 -12.29 -4.37 -6.71
N LEU A 3 -10.99 -4.49 -6.98
CA LEU A 3 -9.94 -3.93 -6.14
C LEU A 3 -9.85 -2.39 -6.21
N GLN A 4 -10.00 -1.79 -7.39
CA GLN A 4 -10.01 -0.31 -7.52
C GLN A 4 -11.22 0.29 -6.82
N GLU A 5 -12.37 -0.38 -6.95
CA GLU A 5 -13.60 0.06 -6.30
C GLU A 5 -13.47 -0.03 -4.78
N LYS A 6 -12.97 -1.15 -4.23
CA LYS A 6 -12.68 -1.30 -2.80
C LYS A 6 -11.70 -0.24 -2.28
N LEU A 7 -10.60 0.01 -2.98
CA LEU A 7 -9.62 1.01 -2.56
C LEU A 7 -10.22 2.42 -2.54
N LYS A 8 -11.10 2.74 -3.50
CA LYS A 8 -11.78 4.03 -3.57
C LYS A 8 -12.85 4.18 -2.49
N THR A 9 -13.71 3.17 -2.28
CA THR A 9 -14.84 3.25 -1.36
C THR A 9 -14.44 3.05 0.10
N GLU A 10 -13.55 2.09 0.38
CA GLU A 10 -13.16 1.74 1.75
C GLU A 10 -11.99 2.58 2.26
N ARG A 11 -11.07 2.99 1.37
CA ARG A 11 -9.83 3.69 1.76
C ARG A 11 -9.70 5.10 1.19
N GLY A 12 -10.62 5.55 0.34
CA GLY A 12 -10.55 6.86 -0.29
C GLY A 12 -9.36 7.02 -1.24
N VAL A 13 -8.76 5.92 -1.70
CA VAL A 13 -7.57 5.93 -2.55
C VAL A 13 -7.98 5.80 -4.01
N ILE A 14 -7.63 6.79 -4.82
CA ILE A 14 -7.89 6.77 -6.27
C ILE A 14 -6.75 6.03 -6.97
N VAL A 15 -7.07 5.02 -7.77
CA VAL A 15 -6.05 4.24 -8.48
C VAL A 15 -6.22 4.40 -9.99
N GLN A 16 -5.12 4.67 -10.69
CA GLN A 16 -5.01 4.70 -12.15
C GLN A 16 -3.89 3.75 -12.57
N VAL A 17 -4.21 2.79 -13.45
CA VAL A 17 -3.25 1.83 -14.00
C VAL A 17 -3.41 1.74 -15.52
N SER A 18 -2.29 1.60 -16.23
CA SER A 18 -2.24 1.33 -17.68
C SER A 18 -2.80 -0.05 -18.03
N GLU A 19 -2.45 -1.06 -17.23
CA GLU A 19 -2.88 -2.45 -17.38
C GLU A 19 -3.47 -2.99 -16.07
N LEU A 20 -4.57 -3.75 -16.17
CA LEU A 20 -5.28 -4.27 -15.01
C LEU A 20 -4.53 -5.41 -14.30
N ASP A 21 -3.68 -6.15 -15.01
CA ASP A 21 -2.92 -7.28 -14.44
C ASP A 21 -1.86 -6.79 -13.44
N LEU A 22 -1.22 -5.66 -13.71
CA LEU A 22 -0.28 -4.98 -12.78
C LEU A 22 -0.93 -4.61 -11.44
N LEU A 23 -2.24 -4.39 -11.41
CA LEU A 23 -2.95 -4.09 -10.18
C LEU A 23 -3.16 -5.34 -9.32
N ALA A 24 -3.36 -6.51 -9.94
CA ALA A 24 -3.60 -7.76 -9.23
C ALA A 24 -2.34 -8.24 -8.50
N GLU A 25 -1.15 -8.05 -9.10
CA GLU A 25 0.14 -8.35 -8.47
C GLU A 25 0.43 -7.46 -7.25
N GLU A 26 -0.17 -6.27 -7.20
CA GLU A 26 0.08 -5.25 -6.17
C GLU A 26 -1.07 -5.15 -5.14
N ALA A 27 -2.01 -6.09 -5.18
CA ALA A 27 -3.11 -6.12 -4.22
C ALA A 27 -2.56 -6.14 -2.78
N PRO A 28 -3.25 -5.54 -1.80
CA PRO A 28 -2.78 -5.48 -0.41
C PRO A 28 -2.44 -6.84 0.24
N GLY A 29 -2.92 -7.95 -0.33
CA GLY A 29 -2.57 -9.31 0.10
C GLY A 29 -1.27 -9.86 -0.50
N ALA A 30 -0.69 -9.22 -1.51
CA ALA A 30 0.55 -9.64 -2.14
C ALA A 30 1.80 -9.29 -1.32
N TYR A 31 1.68 -8.31 -0.42
CA TYR A 31 2.77 -7.84 0.43
C TYR A 31 2.52 -8.13 1.91
N LYS A 32 3.63 -8.32 2.64
CA LYS A 32 3.61 -8.42 4.10
C LYS A 32 3.07 -7.13 4.72
N ASP A 33 2.51 -7.21 5.92
CA ASP A 33 2.15 -6.02 6.70
C ASP A 33 3.39 -5.14 6.92
N VAL A 34 3.42 -3.99 6.23
CA VAL A 34 4.51 -3.01 6.30
C VAL A 34 4.71 -2.50 7.72
N ASP A 35 3.65 -2.43 8.54
CA ASP A 35 3.77 -2.00 9.92
C ASP A 35 4.58 -3.01 10.75
N SER A 36 4.49 -4.30 10.44
CA SER A 36 5.30 -5.35 11.07
C SER A 36 6.78 -5.22 10.71
N VAL A 37 7.06 -4.90 9.44
CA VAL A 37 8.42 -4.68 8.95
C VAL A 37 9.06 -3.45 9.61
N VAL A 38 8.33 -2.33 9.71
CA VAL A 38 8.83 -1.13 10.38
C VAL A 38 9.05 -1.38 11.87
N ARG A 39 8.12 -2.08 12.55
CA ARG A 39 8.28 -2.42 13.97
C ARG A 39 9.51 -3.28 14.24
N SER A 40 9.83 -4.24 13.36
CA SER A 40 10.98 -5.14 13.60
C SER A 40 12.31 -4.39 13.57
N VAL A 41 12.49 -3.45 12.64
CA VAL A 41 13.72 -2.63 12.56
C VAL A 41 13.81 -1.61 13.70
N GLN A 42 12.66 -1.11 14.19
CA GLN A 42 12.61 -0.23 15.36
C GLN A 42 13.00 -0.99 16.64
N ILE A 43 12.47 -2.19 16.86
CA ILE A 43 12.83 -3.06 18.00
C ILE A 43 14.30 -3.46 17.96
N ALA A 44 14.86 -3.66 16.77
CA ALA A 44 16.29 -3.94 16.59
C ALA A 44 17.20 -2.73 16.87
N GLY A 45 16.64 -1.54 17.13
CA GLY A 45 17.40 -0.31 17.41
C GLY A 45 18.15 0.25 16.19
N LEU A 46 17.74 -0.14 14.99
CA LEU A 46 18.42 0.27 13.74
C LEU A 46 17.96 1.65 13.26
N THR A 47 16.72 2.01 13.55
CA THR A 47 16.07 3.21 13.01
C THR A 47 14.82 3.53 13.82
N ASP A 48 14.50 4.82 13.97
CA ASP A 48 13.26 5.30 14.58
C ASP A 48 12.18 5.58 13.53
N ALA A 49 10.92 5.33 13.86
CA ALA A 49 9.81 5.76 13.03
C ALA A 49 9.57 7.27 13.20
N VAL A 50 9.59 8.01 12.10
CA VAL A 50 9.40 9.47 12.11
C VAL A 50 7.96 9.84 11.75
N VAL A 51 7.45 9.33 10.63
CA VAL A 51 6.11 9.62 10.14
C VAL A 51 5.54 8.45 9.34
N LYS A 52 4.23 8.26 9.42
CA LYS A 52 3.48 7.33 8.57
C LYS A 52 2.58 8.12 7.61
N LEU A 53 2.77 7.89 6.32
CA LEU A 53 1.96 8.52 5.28
C LEU A 53 0.77 7.63 4.92
N LYS A 54 -0.34 8.27 4.51
CA LYS A 54 -1.50 7.60 3.95
C LYS A 54 -1.64 8.00 2.48
N PRO A 55 -1.68 7.05 1.54
CA PRO A 55 -1.86 7.37 0.13
C PRO A 55 -3.26 7.96 -0.10
N VAL A 56 -3.35 8.90 -1.02
CA VAL A 56 -4.61 9.47 -1.52
C VAL A 56 -4.85 9.13 -2.99
N GLY A 57 -3.78 8.86 -3.73
CA GLY A 57 -3.83 8.43 -5.11
C GLY A 57 -2.62 7.57 -5.49
N VAL A 58 -2.82 6.63 -6.39
CA VAL A 58 -1.79 5.75 -6.95
C VAL A 58 -1.91 5.77 -8.47
N VAL A 59 -0.85 6.17 -9.16
CA VAL A 59 -0.77 6.13 -10.62
C VAL A 59 0.37 5.19 -10.99
N LYS A 60 0.07 4.13 -11.74
CA LYS A 60 1.09 3.23 -12.31
C LYS A 60 0.87 3.09 -13.82
N GLY A 61 1.96 3.05 -14.56
CA GLY A 61 2.01 2.94 -16.00
C GLY A 61 2.87 1.75 -16.40
#